data_AF-A0A353YY94-F1
#
_entry.id   AF-A0A353YY94-F1
#
_cell.length_a   1.000
_cell.length_b   1.000
_cell.length_c   1.000
_cell.angle_alpha   90.00
_cell.angle_beta   90.00
_cell.angle_gamma   90.00
#
_symmetry.space_group_name_H-M   'P 1'
#
loop_
_entity.id
_entity.type
_entity.pdbx_description
1 polymer ?
#
loop_
_entity_poly.entity_id
_entity_poly.type
_entity_poly.pdbx_seq_one_letter_code
_entity_poly.pdbx_strand_id
1 'polypeptide(L)'
;MIKRLPRNIIRFALVVLVQILIFNNIELGGYLNPYVYTLFILLLPFETPGWVVLISGFLLGFSVDIFSETLGMHTAATVFMAYLRPIALSMV
;
A
#
# COMPACT_ATOMS: atom_id res chain seq x y z
N MET A 1 18.80 -2.96 6.75
CA MET A 1 17.62 -2.10 6.46
C MET A 1 17.95 -0.82 5.68
N ILE A 2 18.87 0.03 6.12
CA ILE A 2 19.10 1.38 5.53
C ILE A 2 19.44 1.34 4.03
N LYS A 3 20.27 0.39 3.58
CA LYS A 3 20.64 0.26 2.16
C LYS A 3 19.43 -0.01 1.22
N ARG A 4 18.30 -0.50 1.74
CA ARG A 4 17.08 -0.78 0.96
C ARG A 4 16.02 0.31 1.08
N LEU A 5 16.21 1.27 1.98
CA LEU A 5 15.30 2.40 2.20
C LEU A 5 15.07 3.24 0.93
N PRO A 6 16.10 3.71 0.20
CA PRO A 6 15.88 4.51 -1.01
C PRO A 6 15.10 3.74 -2.07
N ARG A 7 15.38 2.43 -2.21
CA ARG A 7 14.63 1.56 -3.12
C ARG A 7 13.16 1.44 -2.74
N ASN A 8 12.85 1.35 -1.45
CA ASN A 8 11.47 1.26 -0.98
C ASN A 8 10.71 2.58 -1.13
N ILE A 9 11.38 3.73 -0.95
CA ILE A 9 10.80 5.05 -1.21
C ILE A 9 10.46 5.20 -2.71
N ILE A 10 11.37 4.82 -3.60
CA ILE A 10 11.12 4.84 -5.05
C ILE A 10 9.95 3.91 -5.39
N ARG A 11 9.91 2.70 -4.83
CA ARG A 11 8.78 1.77 -5.02
C ARG A 11 7.47 2.34 -4.52
N PHE A 12 7.46 2.97 -3.35
CA PHE A 12 6.28 3.62 -2.80
C PHE A 12 5.74 4.67 -3.78
N ALA A 13 6.59 5.60 -4.21
CA ALA A 13 6.21 6.65 -5.14
C ALA A 13 5.71 6.09 -6.48
N LEU A 14 6.42 5.12 -7.06
CA LEU A 14 6.02 4.47 -8.31
C LEU A 14 4.66 3.80 -8.20
N VAL A 15 4.43 3.05 -7.12
CA VAL A 15 3.18 2.31 -6.93
C VAL A 15 2.00 3.27 -6.74
N VAL A 16 2.18 4.34 -5.97
CA VAL A 16 1.15 5.38 -5.79
C VAL A 16 0.86 6.09 -7.11
N LEU A 17 1.88 6.50 -7.86
CA LEU A 17 1.70 7.16 -9.16
C LEU A 17 1.01 6.25 -10.18
N VAL A 18 1.42 4.98 -10.26
CA VAL A 18 0.79 3.99 -11.14
C VAL A 18 -0.67 3.77 -10.74
N GLN A 19 -0.97 3.69 -9.45
CA GLN A 19 -2.36 3.57 -8.98
C GLN A 19 -3.21 4.76 -9.46
N ILE A 20 -2.74 5.98 -9.20
CA ILE A 20 -3.52 7.19 -9.45
C ILE A 20 -3.66 7.49 -10.94
N LEU A 21 -2.56 7.40 -11.70
CA LEU A 21 -2.54 7.83 -13.10
C LEU A 21 -3.14 6.77 -14.03
N ILE A 22 -2.92 5.50 -13.71
CA ILE A 22 -3.29 4.39 -14.58
C ILE A 22 -4.54 3.70 -14.03
N PHE A 23 -4.43 3.08 -12.85
CA PHE A 23 -5.48 2.18 -12.37
C PHE A 23 -6.77 2.87 -11.93
N ASN A 24 -6.72 4.11 -11.45
CA ASN A 24 -7.94 4.87 -11.17
C ASN A 24 -8.75 5.20 -12.43
N ASN A 25 -8.15 5.09 -13.62
CA ASN A 25 -8.81 5.29 -14.91
C ASN A 25 -9.12 3.95 -15.64
N ILE A 26 -8.81 2.80 -15.02
CA ILE A 26 -9.10 1.48 -15.59
C ILE A 26 -10.32 0.90 -14.90
N GLU A 27 -11.44 0.90 -15.62
CA GLU A 27 -12.66 0.21 -15.21
C GLU A 27 -12.72 -1.17 -15.89
N LEU A 28 -12.30 -2.21 -15.18
CA LEU A 28 -12.43 -3.59 -15.65
C LEU A 28 -13.92 -3.95 -15.75
N GLY A 29 -14.37 -4.18 -16.98
CA GLY A 29 -15.77 -4.50 -17.26
C GLY A 29 -16.77 -3.38 -16.94
N GLY A 30 -16.30 -2.14 -16.72
CA GLY A 30 -17.13 -0.99 -16.38
C GLY A 30 -17.53 -0.87 -14.90
N TYR A 31 -17.04 -1.76 -14.02
CA TYR A 31 -17.46 -1.78 -12.61
C TYR A 31 -16.33 -1.98 -11.60
N LEU A 32 -15.19 -2.53 -12.02
CA LEU A 32 -14.11 -2.92 -11.10
C LEU A 32 -12.85 -2.10 -11.32
N ASN A 33 -12.40 -1.41 -10.28
CA ASN A 33 -11.11 -0.71 -10.27
C ASN A 33 -10.03 -1.56 -9.59
N PRO A 34 -8.89 -1.86 -10.26
CA PRO A 34 -7.82 -2.63 -9.65
C PRO A 34 -7.04 -1.78 -8.63
N TYR A 35 -6.91 -2.27 -7.39
CA TYR A 35 -6.15 -1.59 -6.33
C TYR A 35 -4.80 -2.26 -6.09
N VAL A 36 -3.87 -2.05 -7.01
CA VAL A 36 -2.55 -2.70 -7.06
C VAL A 36 -1.61 -2.18 -5.97
N TYR A 37 -1.87 -0.98 -5.45
CA TYR A 37 -1.00 -0.36 -4.47
C TYR A 37 -0.84 -1.16 -3.17
N THR A 38 -1.82 -1.98 -2.80
CA THR A 38 -1.80 -2.87 -1.64
C THR A 38 -0.61 -3.86 -1.65
N LEU A 39 -0.12 -4.22 -2.85
CA LEU A 39 1.06 -5.08 -3.00
C LEU A 39 2.31 -4.50 -2.36
N PHE A 40 2.40 -3.18 -2.22
CA PHE A 40 3.53 -2.53 -1.56
C PHE A 40 3.72 -3.05 -0.13
N ILE A 41 2.63 -3.21 0.64
CA ILE A 41 2.66 -3.70 2.03
C ILE A 41 3.14 -5.15 2.08
N LEU A 42 2.69 -5.96 1.13
CA LEU A 42 3.06 -7.38 1.04
C LEU A 42 4.54 -7.56 0.63
N LEU A 43 5.05 -6.71 -0.24
CA LEU A 43 6.43 -6.74 -0.74
C LEU A 43 7.47 -6.14 0.23
N LEU A 44 7.03 -5.57 1.37
CA LEU A 44 7.97 -5.10 2.40
C LEU A 44 8.80 -6.28 2.94
N PRO A 45 10.08 -6.05 3.30
CA PRO A 45 10.92 -7.08 3.90
C PRO A 45 10.31 -7.67 5.19
N PHE A 46 10.49 -8.97 5.44
CA PHE A 46 9.99 -9.63 6.66
C PHE A 46 10.60 -9.05 7.94
N GLU A 47 11.86 -8.60 7.86
CA GLU A 47 12.63 -7.97 8.94
C GLU A 47 12.14 -6.55 9.31
N THR A 48 11.12 -6.02 8.63
CA THR A 48 10.65 -4.64 8.86
C THR A 48 9.92 -4.54 10.20
N PRO A 49 10.29 -3.60 11.10
CA PRO A 49 9.60 -3.42 12.37
C PRO A 49 8.11 -3.11 12.18
N GLY A 50 7.24 -3.70 13.01
CA GLY A 50 5.78 -3.58 12.85
C GLY A 50 5.26 -2.14 12.81
N TRP A 51 5.82 -1.26 13.64
CA TRP A 51 5.45 0.16 13.64
C TRP A 51 5.79 0.86 12.31
N VAL A 52 6.89 0.50 11.65
CA VAL A 52 7.25 1.02 10.33
C VAL A 52 6.27 0.53 9.27
N VAL A 53 5.83 -0.72 9.35
CA VAL A 53 4.83 -1.29 8.44
C VAL A 53 3.48 -0.56 8.60
N LEU A 54 3.06 -0.28 9.84
CA LEU A 54 1.82 0.46 10.12
C LEU A 54 1.87 1.89 9.58
N ILE A 55 2.96 2.63 9.84
CA ILE A 55 3.13 3.99 9.30
C ILE A 55 3.16 3.95 7.77
N SER A 56 3.86 2.97 7.18
CA SER A 56 3.90 2.80 5.73
C SER A 56 2.52 2.51 5.14
N GLY A 57 1.73 1.66 5.79
CA GLY A 57 0.36 1.37 5.41
C GLY A 57 -0.56 2.59 5.49
N PHE A 58 -0.46 3.36 6.58
CA PHE A 58 -1.18 4.63 6.73
C PHE A 58 -0.84 5.60 5.61
N LEU A 59 0.45 5.89 5.39
CA LEU A 59 0.88 6.84 4.36
C LEU A 59 0.46 6.41 2.95
N LEU A 60 0.50 5.10 2.67
CA LEU A 60 0.08 4.53 1.39
C LEU A 60 -1.42 4.76 1.15
N GLY A 61 -2.27 4.34 2.10
CA GLY A 61 -3.72 4.49 1.97
C GLY A 61 -4.15 5.95 1.98
N PHE A 62 -3.54 6.78 2.82
CA PHE A 62 -3.80 8.22 2.89
C PHE A 62 -3.46 8.92 1.58
N SER A 63 -2.34 8.56 0.96
CA SER A 63 -1.98 9.10 -0.36
C SER A 63 -3.07 8.76 -1.37
N VAL A 64 -3.49 7.50 -1.47
CA VAL A 64 -4.51 7.08 -2.44
C VAL A 64 -5.87 7.74 -2.15
N ASP A 65 -6.26 7.86 -0.89
CA ASP A 65 -7.53 8.50 -0.49
C ASP A 65 -7.61 9.97 -0.91
N ILE A 66 -6.50 10.73 -0.84
CA ILE A 66 -6.46 12.13 -1.29
C ILE A 66 -6.75 12.23 -2.79
N PHE A 67 -6.19 11.32 -3.59
CA PHE A 67 -6.30 11.39 -5.06
C PHE A 67 -7.52 10.66 -5.62
N SER A 68 -8.17 9.79 -4.83
CA SER A 68 -9.34 9.01 -5.25
C SER A 68 -10.64 9.53 -4.64
N GLU A 69 -10.58 10.62 -3.88
CA GLU A 69 -11.72 11.25 -3.17
C GLU A 69 -12.44 10.30 -2.16
N THR A 70 -11.81 9.19 -1.78
CA THR A 70 -12.34 8.18 -0.86
C THR A 70 -11.81 8.34 0.56
N LEU A 71 -11.90 9.55 1.13
CA LEU A 71 -11.30 9.90 2.43
C LEU A 71 -11.45 8.80 3.50
N GLY A 72 -10.33 8.14 3.82
CA GLY A 72 -10.19 7.16 4.90
C GLY A 72 -10.44 5.70 4.54
N MET A 73 -11.06 5.40 3.39
CA MET A 73 -11.38 4.00 3.03
C MET A 73 -10.12 3.18 2.78
N HIS A 74 -9.22 3.68 1.94
CA HIS A 74 -7.97 2.99 1.66
C HIS A 74 -7.04 3.03 2.86
N THR A 75 -7.01 4.14 3.59
CA THR A 75 -6.24 4.27 4.85
C THR A 75 -6.61 3.20 5.87
N ALA A 76 -7.91 2.97 6.11
CA ALA A 76 -8.35 1.96 7.05
C ALA A 76 -7.96 0.54 6.59
N ALA A 77 -8.18 0.24 5.31
CA ALA A 77 -7.86 -1.06 4.72
C ALA A 77 -6.36 -1.38 4.76
N THR A 78 -5.50 -0.41 4.42
CA THR A 78 -4.04 -0.61 4.40
C THR A 78 -3.46 -0.72 5.80
N VAL A 79 -3.95 0.07 6.76
CA VAL A 79 -3.51 -0.04 8.16
C VAL A 79 -3.91 -1.39 8.74
N PHE A 80 -5.14 -1.85 8.46
CA PHE A 80 -5.58 -3.18 8.89
C PHE A 80 -4.73 -4.30 8.26
N MET A 81 -4.44 -4.22 6.96
CA MET A 81 -3.56 -5.17 6.28
C MET A 81 -2.13 -5.16 6.87
N ALA A 82 -1.58 -3.97 7.16
CA ALA A 82 -0.29 -3.81 7.80
C ALA A 82 -0.26 -4.42 9.21
N TYR A 83 -1.35 -4.29 9.97
CA TYR A 83 -1.51 -4.89 11.29
C TYR A 83 -1.61 -6.42 11.24
N LEU A 84 -2.32 -6.98 10.26
CA LEU A 84 -2.46 -8.44 10.11
C LEU A 84 -1.20 -9.11 9.56
N ARG A 85 -0.32 -8.38 8.89
CA ARG A 85 0.87 -8.92 8.23
C ARG A 85 1.72 -9.85 9.13
N PRO A 86 2.07 -9.51 10.39
CA PRO A 86 2.85 -10.42 11.25
C PRO A 86 2.15 -11.75 11.51
N ILE A 87 0.82 -11.74 11.65
CA ILE A 87 0.02 -12.95 11.86
C ILE A 87 0.08 -13.84 10.61
N ALA A 88 -0.13 -13.25 9.44
CA ALA A 88 -0.04 -13.98 8.17
C ALA A 88 1.35 -14.59 7.94
N LEU A 89 2.42 -13.90 8.35
CA LEU A 89 3.79 -14.40 8.25
C LEU A 89 4.13 -15.49 9.26
N SER A 90 3.45 -15.53 10.41
CA SER A 90 3.63 -16.61 11.38
C SER A 90 2.96 -17.93 10.99
N MET A 91 2.07 -17.92 10.00
CA MET A 91 1.34 -19.10 9.52
C MET A 91 2.06 -19.85 8.38
N VAL A 92 3.15 -19.27 7.84
CA VAL A 92 3.97 -19.83 6.76
C VAL A 92 5.31 -20.28 7.32
#